data_AF-A0A725K6Q6-F1
#
_entry.id   AF-A0A725K6Q6-F1
#
_cell.length_a   1.000
_cell.length_b   1.000
_cell.length_c   1.000
_cell.angle_alpha   90.00
_cell.angle_beta   90.00
_cell.angle_gamma   90.00
#
_symmetry.space_group_name_H-M   'P 1'
#
loop_
_entity.id
_entity.type
_entity.pdbx_description
1 polymer ?
#
loop_
_entity_poly.entity_id
_entity_poly.type
_entity_poly.pdbx_seq_one_letter_code
_entity_poly.pdbx_strand_id
1 'polypeptide(L)'
;MLTRLREIVEKVASAPRLNEALNILVTDICLAMDTEVCSVYLADHDRRCYYLMATRGLKKPRGRTVALAFDEGIVGLVGRLAEPINLADAQKHPSFKYIPSVKEERFRAFLGVPIIQRRQLLGVLVVQQRELRQYDESEESFLVTLATQMAAILSQSQVTALFGQYRQTRIRALPAAPGVAIATGWQDATMPLMEQVYEASTLDTSLERERLTGALEEAANEFRRYSKRFAAGAQKETAAIFDLYSHLLSDARLRRELFAEVDKGAVAEWAVKKIIEKFAEQFAALTDNYLKERAGDLRTLGQRLLFHLDDSVQGPNAWPERFILVADELSATTLAELPQDRLAGVVVRDGAANSHAAIMVRALGIPTVMG
;
A
#
# COMPACT_ATOMS: atom_id res chain seq x y z
N MET A 1 27.15 30.71 -24.96
CA MET A 1 26.72 29.45 -24.33
C MET A 1 27.69 28.92 -23.25
N LEU A 2 29.01 29.01 -23.42
CA LEU A 2 29.99 28.49 -22.44
C LEU A 2 29.87 29.08 -21.01
N THR A 3 29.61 30.39 -20.88
CA THR A 3 29.40 31.03 -19.55
C THR A 3 28.18 30.46 -18.84
N ARG A 4 27.07 30.28 -19.57
CA ARG A 4 25.84 29.65 -19.04
C ARG A 4 26.08 28.20 -18.62
N LEU A 5 26.84 27.45 -19.41
CA LEU A 5 27.18 26.07 -19.08
C LEU A 5 27.89 25.98 -17.72
N ARG A 6 28.92 26.80 -17.52
CA ARG A 6 29.69 26.82 -16.27
C ARG A 6 28.83 27.23 -15.07
N GLU A 7 28.00 28.27 -15.22
CA GLU A 7 27.06 28.71 -14.19
C GLU A 7 26.11 27.59 -13.76
N ILE A 8 25.54 26.84 -14.71
CA ILE A 8 24.62 25.73 -14.43
C ILE A 8 25.33 24.63 -13.65
N VAL A 9 26.54 24.25 -14.09
CA VAL A 9 27.31 23.17 -13.46
C VAL A 9 27.71 23.52 -12.03
N GLU A 10 28.17 24.75 -11.79
CA GLU A 10 28.54 25.23 -10.46
C GLU A 10 27.32 25.24 -9.51
N LYS A 11 26.16 25.72 -9.97
CA LYS A 11 24.92 25.70 -9.18
C LYS A 11 24.48 24.28 -8.83
N VAL A 12 24.48 23.37 -9.82
CA VAL A 12 24.09 21.97 -9.60
C VAL A 12 25.04 21.28 -8.63
N ALA A 13 26.36 21.48 -8.78
CA ALA A 13 27.36 20.89 -7.90
C ALA A 13 27.25 21.39 -6.44
N SER A 14 26.75 22.62 -6.24
CA SER A 14 26.52 23.21 -4.92
C SER A 14 25.22 22.79 -4.22
N ALA A 15 24.34 22.06 -4.91
CA ALA A 15 23.04 21.69 -4.36
C ALA A 15 23.16 20.65 -3.23
N PRO A 16 22.41 20.78 -2.12
CA PRO A 16 22.54 19.89 -0.97
C PRO A 16 21.94 18.49 -1.20
N ARG A 17 21.01 18.37 -2.15
CA ARG A 17 20.34 17.11 -2.49
C ARG A 17 20.23 16.93 -3.98
N LEU A 18 20.33 15.68 -4.45
CA LEU A 18 20.29 15.38 -5.87
C LEU A 18 18.96 15.80 -6.55
N ASN A 19 17.81 15.60 -5.89
CA ASN A 19 16.52 16.08 -6.44
C ASN A 19 16.49 17.59 -6.66
N GLU A 20 17.11 18.38 -5.78
CA GLU A 20 17.19 19.83 -5.92
C GLU A 20 18.14 20.21 -7.07
N ALA A 21 19.29 19.53 -7.16
CA ALA A 21 20.24 19.67 -8.27
C ALA A 21 19.57 19.43 -9.64
N LEU A 22 18.79 18.35 -9.76
CA LEU A 22 18.05 18.03 -10.99
C LEU A 22 16.97 19.07 -11.32
N ASN A 23 16.30 19.64 -10.32
CA ASN A 23 15.30 20.70 -10.53
C ASN A 23 15.96 22.01 -10.99
N ILE A 24 17.12 22.38 -10.41
CA ILE A 24 17.90 23.53 -10.86
C ILE A 24 18.34 23.33 -12.31
N LEU A 25 18.86 22.14 -12.63
CA LEU A 25 19.31 21.80 -13.98
C LEU A 25 18.20 22.00 -15.03
N VAL A 26 17.05 21.35 -14.87
CA VAL A 26 15.96 21.47 -15.86
C VAL A 26 15.45 22.90 -15.97
N THR A 27 15.50 23.65 -14.88
CA THR A 27 15.05 25.05 -14.85
C THR A 27 15.99 25.94 -15.65
N ASP A 28 17.29 25.84 -15.42
CA ASP A 28 18.28 26.71 -16.06
C ASP A 28 18.54 26.30 -17.52
N ILE A 29 18.45 25.00 -17.86
CA ILE A 29 18.53 24.55 -19.26
C ILE A 29 17.38 25.13 -20.10
N CYS A 30 16.15 25.06 -19.59
CA CYS A 30 15.01 25.69 -20.27
C CYS A 30 15.26 27.17 -20.59
N LEU A 31 15.83 27.91 -19.64
CA LEU A 31 16.13 29.33 -19.82
C LEU A 31 17.30 29.57 -20.78
N ALA A 32 18.34 28.73 -20.72
CA ALA A 32 19.54 28.89 -21.54
C ALA A 32 19.30 28.55 -23.02
N MET A 33 18.39 27.61 -23.30
CA MET A 33 18.06 27.16 -24.66
C MET A 33 16.77 27.81 -25.21
N ASP A 34 16.11 28.66 -24.42
CA ASP A 34 14.81 29.26 -24.75
C ASP A 34 13.76 28.21 -25.17
N THR A 35 13.62 27.16 -24.34
CA THR A 35 12.71 26.03 -24.59
C THR A 35 11.60 25.95 -23.55
N GLU A 36 10.44 25.44 -23.96
CA GLU A 36 9.27 25.34 -23.09
C GLU A 36 9.39 24.22 -22.05
N VAL A 37 10.07 23.12 -22.41
CA VAL A 37 10.18 21.91 -21.59
C VAL A 37 11.62 21.45 -21.50
N CYS A 38 12.02 21.07 -20.29
CA CYS A 38 13.23 20.30 -20.03
C CYS A 38 12.93 19.25 -18.96
N SER A 39 13.36 18.02 -19.20
CA SER A 39 13.06 16.85 -18.37
C SER A 39 14.30 15.98 -18.22
N VAL A 40 14.52 15.48 -17.01
CA VAL A 40 15.56 14.48 -16.73
C VAL A 40 14.92 13.17 -16.35
N TYR A 41 15.26 12.13 -17.10
CA TYR A 41 14.88 10.76 -16.86
C TYR A 41 16.11 9.98 -16.36
N LEU A 42 16.04 9.33 -15.19
CA LEU A 42 17.14 8.48 -14.70
C LEU A 42 16.82 7.00 -14.90
N ALA A 43 17.83 6.22 -15.26
CA ALA A 43 17.71 4.82 -15.65
C ALA A 43 17.83 3.87 -14.44
N ASP A 44 16.76 3.11 -14.14
CA ASP A 44 16.79 2.00 -13.20
C ASP A 44 16.96 0.69 -13.96
N HIS A 45 18.21 0.20 -14.02
CA HIS A 45 18.58 -1.01 -14.73
C HIS A 45 17.96 -2.27 -14.11
N ASP A 46 17.73 -2.29 -12.79
CA ASP A 46 17.11 -3.45 -12.11
C ASP A 46 15.66 -3.63 -12.55
N ARG A 47 14.97 -2.54 -12.85
CA ARG A 47 13.57 -2.53 -13.33
C ARG A 47 13.43 -2.35 -14.84
N ARG A 48 14.54 -2.12 -15.55
CA ARG A 48 14.57 -1.80 -16.98
C ARG A 48 13.62 -0.66 -17.35
N CYS A 49 13.62 0.41 -16.55
CA CYS A 49 12.77 1.57 -16.76
C CYS A 49 13.48 2.89 -16.44
N TYR A 50 13.05 3.97 -17.09
CA TYR A 50 13.41 5.33 -16.76
C TYR A 50 12.37 5.97 -15.85
N TYR A 51 12.81 6.70 -14.83
CA TYR A 51 11.95 7.51 -13.97
C TYR A 51 12.09 8.99 -14.32
N LEU A 52 10.98 9.71 -14.49
CA LEU A 52 10.98 11.17 -14.64
C LEU A 52 11.29 11.83 -13.31
N MET A 53 12.54 12.25 -13.12
CA MET A 53 13.06 12.74 -11.84
C MET A 53 12.74 14.21 -11.64
N ALA A 54 13.05 15.04 -12.64
CA ALA A 54 12.78 16.47 -12.65
C ALA A 54 12.23 16.89 -14.00
N THR A 55 11.34 17.87 -14.01
CA THR A 55 10.83 18.47 -15.23
C THR A 55 10.41 19.92 -15.00
N ARG A 56 10.63 20.76 -16.00
CA ARG A 56 10.02 22.07 -16.15
C ARG A 56 9.15 22.05 -17.40
N GLY A 57 7.97 22.64 -17.33
CA GLY A 57 7.02 22.74 -18.45
C GLY A 57 6.02 21.58 -18.56
N LEU A 58 6.35 20.39 -18.04
CA LEU A 58 5.41 19.26 -17.96
C LEU A 58 4.65 19.21 -16.62
N LYS A 59 3.43 18.66 -16.64
CA LYS A 59 2.66 18.42 -15.42
C LYS A 59 3.09 17.11 -14.78
N LYS A 60 3.91 17.15 -13.73
CA LYS A 60 4.21 16.01 -12.86
C LYS A 60 3.15 15.91 -11.75
N PRO A 61 2.29 14.87 -11.71
CA PRO A 61 1.31 14.72 -10.64
C PRO A 61 2.00 14.54 -9.29
N ARG A 62 1.60 15.31 -8.28
CA ARG A 62 2.17 15.18 -6.92
C ARG A 62 1.93 13.76 -6.39
N GLY A 63 2.98 13.15 -5.84
CA GLY A 63 2.90 11.81 -5.22
C GLY A 63 2.82 10.63 -6.20
N ARG A 64 2.86 10.85 -7.53
CA ARG A 64 2.92 9.74 -8.50
C ARG A 64 4.27 9.69 -9.20
N THR A 65 4.82 8.49 -9.25
CA THR A 65 5.99 8.19 -10.05
C THR A 65 5.60 8.05 -11.51
N VAL A 66 6.28 8.77 -12.39
CA VAL A 66 6.14 8.59 -13.85
C VAL A 66 7.34 7.77 -14.31
N ALA A 67 7.07 6.62 -14.91
CA ALA A 67 8.08 5.70 -15.40
C ALA A 67 7.82 5.30 -16.85
N LEU A 68 8.89 5.02 -17.58
CA LEU A 68 8.91 4.57 -18.98
C LEU A 68 9.76 3.31 -19.09
N ALA A 69 9.34 2.28 -19.80
CA ALA A 69 10.22 1.13 -20.04
C ALA A 69 11.42 1.52 -20.93
N PHE A 70 12.53 0.77 -20.83
CA PHE A 70 13.74 1.07 -21.63
C PHE A 70 13.51 1.09 -23.14
N ASP A 71 12.60 0.24 -23.63
CA ASP A 71 12.29 0.10 -25.05
C ASP A 71 11.09 0.98 -25.49
N GLU A 72 10.73 1.96 -24.67
CA GLU A 72 9.51 2.74 -24.81
C GLU A 72 9.79 4.20 -25.19
N GLY A 73 9.14 4.68 -26.25
CA GLY A 73 9.19 6.08 -26.64
C GLY A 73 10.53 6.50 -27.28
N ILE A 74 10.63 7.78 -27.64
CA ILE A 74 11.87 8.37 -28.16
C ILE A 74 12.94 8.46 -27.06
N VAL A 75 12.52 8.64 -25.80
CA VAL A 75 13.43 8.58 -24.63
C VAL A 75 14.12 7.23 -24.55
N GLY A 76 13.37 6.13 -24.71
CA GLY A 76 13.94 4.78 -24.76
C GLY A 76 14.89 4.58 -25.94
N LEU A 77 14.57 5.15 -27.10
CA LEU A 77 15.42 5.11 -28.29
C LEU A 77 16.77 5.81 -28.05
N VAL A 78 16.78 7.01 -27.46
CA VAL A 78 18.01 7.75 -27.09
C VAL A 78 18.88 6.89 -26.19
N GLY A 79 18.28 6.31 -25.14
CA GLY A 79 19.02 5.46 -24.22
C GLY A 79 19.58 4.18 -24.86
N ARG A 80 18.82 3.56 -25.78
CA ARG A 80 19.25 2.34 -26.47
C ARG A 80 20.38 2.59 -27.47
N LEU A 81 20.28 3.67 -28.24
CA LEU A 81 21.33 4.04 -29.20
C LEU A 81 22.55 4.63 -28.50
N ALA A 82 22.37 5.18 -27.29
CA ALA A 82 23.39 5.94 -26.58
C ALA A 82 23.93 7.12 -27.41
N GLU A 83 23.07 7.69 -28.25
CA GLU A 83 23.36 8.81 -29.16
C GLU A 83 22.28 9.90 -29.03
N PRO A 84 22.62 11.18 -29.27
CA PRO A 84 21.66 12.26 -29.36
C PRO A 84 20.60 12.01 -30.45
N ILE A 85 19.35 12.39 -30.17
CA ILE A 85 18.26 12.36 -31.15
C ILE A 85 17.60 13.73 -31.19
N ASN A 86 17.67 14.36 -32.36
CA ASN A 86 17.18 15.71 -32.63
C ASN A 86 16.11 15.65 -33.73
N LEU A 87 14.86 15.89 -33.36
CA LEU A 87 13.69 15.74 -34.22
C LEU A 87 12.90 17.04 -34.24
N ALA A 88 12.63 17.55 -35.44
CA ALA A 88 11.75 18.71 -35.63
C ALA A 88 10.28 18.40 -35.30
N ASP A 89 9.85 17.15 -35.47
CA ASP A 89 8.49 16.67 -35.17
C ASP A 89 8.51 15.24 -34.60
N ALA A 90 8.61 15.14 -33.29
CA ALA A 90 8.59 13.90 -32.53
C ALA A 90 7.32 13.07 -32.79
N GLN A 91 6.17 13.70 -33.00
CA GLN A 91 4.89 12.98 -33.18
C GLN A 91 4.85 12.15 -34.46
N LYS A 92 5.67 12.49 -35.46
CA LYS A 92 5.79 11.73 -36.72
C LYS A 92 6.76 10.56 -36.61
N HIS A 93 7.51 10.45 -35.52
CA HIS A 93 8.51 9.40 -35.37
C HIS A 93 7.83 8.06 -35.04
N PRO A 94 8.21 6.93 -35.71
CA PRO A 94 7.59 5.62 -35.50
C PRO A 94 7.65 5.12 -34.04
N SER A 95 8.65 5.56 -33.29
CA SER A 95 8.84 5.23 -31.87
C SER A 95 8.20 6.24 -30.90
N PHE A 96 7.41 7.21 -31.38
CA PHE A 96 6.69 8.12 -30.49
C PHE A 96 5.63 7.35 -29.69
N LYS A 97 5.64 7.51 -28.38
CA LYS A 97 4.63 6.92 -27.50
C LYS A 97 4.02 7.97 -26.59
N TYR A 98 2.70 7.96 -26.55
CA TYR A 98 1.90 8.88 -25.76
C TYR A 98 1.87 8.49 -24.28
N ILE A 99 2.18 9.45 -23.40
CA ILE A 99 2.01 9.32 -21.95
C ILE A 99 0.89 10.29 -21.50
N PRO A 100 -0.35 9.81 -21.33
CA PRO A 100 -1.50 10.67 -21.00
C PRO A 100 -1.30 11.47 -19.70
N SER A 101 -0.58 10.88 -18.74
CA SER A 101 -0.37 11.43 -17.39
C SER A 101 0.46 12.73 -17.36
N VAL A 102 1.24 13.02 -18.41
CA VAL A 102 2.21 14.14 -18.43
C VAL A 102 1.75 15.29 -19.34
N LYS A 103 0.71 15.07 -20.17
CA LYS A 103 0.17 16.03 -21.17
C LYS A 103 1.21 16.52 -22.18
N GLU A 104 2.08 15.63 -22.64
CA GLU A 104 3.14 15.91 -23.62
C GLU A 104 2.61 16.14 -25.05
N GLU A 105 1.31 15.93 -25.30
CA GLU A 105 0.62 16.05 -26.61
C GLU A 105 0.80 17.38 -27.35
N ARG A 106 1.24 18.42 -26.66
CA ARG A 106 1.38 19.76 -27.23
C ARG A 106 2.77 19.98 -27.83
N PHE A 107 3.78 19.20 -27.45
CA PHE A 107 5.16 19.45 -27.87
C PHE A 107 5.51 18.61 -29.10
N ARG A 108 6.23 19.23 -30.04
CA ARG A 108 6.58 18.65 -31.35
C ARG A 108 8.08 18.51 -31.51
N ALA A 109 8.85 19.58 -31.35
CA ALA A 109 10.30 19.45 -31.41
C ALA A 109 10.83 18.72 -30.18
N PHE A 110 11.85 17.89 -30.40
CA PHE A 110 12.46 17.04 -29.38
C PHE A 110 13.97 16.98 -29.60
N LEU A 111 14.73 17.26 -28.55
CA LEU A 111 16.15 16.92 -28.48
C LEU A 111 16.40 16.13 -27.21
N GLY A 112 16.79 14.87 -27.38
CA GLY A 112 17.14 13.98 -26.28
C GLY A 112 18.61 13.60 -26.36
N VAL A 113 19.33 13.71 -25.24
CA VAL A 113 20.74 13.33 -25.14
C VAL A 113 20.93 12.33 -23.99
N PRO A 114 21.77 11.31 -24.16
CA PRO A 114 22.03 10.33 -23.12
C PRO A 114 22.97 10.91 -22.04
N ILE A 115 22.71 10.57 -20.79
CA ILE A 115 23.59 10.88 -19.65
C ILE A 115 24.44 9.63 -19.40
N ILE A 116 25.72 9.67 -19.75
CA ILE A 116 26.60 8.48 -19.72
C ILE A 116 27.82 8.75 -18.82
N GLN A 117 28.08 7.82 -17.88
CA GLN A 117 29.29 7.82 -17.07
C GLN A 117 29.99 6.48 -17.21
N ARG A 118 31.29 6.47 -17.55
CA ARG A 118 32.11 5.24 -17.65
C ARG A 118 31.44 4.11 -18.47
N ARG A 119 30.86 4.46 -19.63
CA ARG A 119 30.10 3.57 -20.53
C ARG A 119 28.78 3.02 -19.96
N GLN A 120 28.30 3.52 -18.81
CA GLN A 120 26.98 3.19 -18.29
C GLN A 120 26.00 4.34 -18.53
N LEU A 121 24.82 4.00 -19.03
CA LEU A 121 23.72 4.94 -19.24
C LEU A 121 23.05 5.26 -17.91
N LEU A 122 23.27 6.45 -17.36
CA LEU A 122 22.64 6.89 -16.12
C LEU A 122 21.22 7.44 -16.33
N GLY A 123 20.90 7.89 -17.54
CA GLY A 123 19.63 8.52 -17.84
C GLY A 123 19.59 9.20 -19.21
N VAL A 124 18.54 9.99 -19.43
CA VAL A 124 18.30 10.76 -20.64
C VAL A 124 17.84 12.16 -20.25
N LEU A 125 18.46 13.18 -20.84
CA LEU A 125 18.09 14.58 -20.71
C LEU A 125 17.34 15.00 -21.98
N VAL A 126 16.18 15.62 -21.81
CA VAL A 126 15.26 15.91 -22.92
C VAL A 126 14.82 17.36 -22.87
N VAL A 127 14.87 18.06 -24.00
CA VAL A 127 14.22 19.36 -24.20
C VAL A 127 13.16 19.26 -25.29
N GLN A 128 12.05 19.98 -25.11
CA GLN A 128 10.94 19.98 -26.05
C GLN A 128 10.29 21.36 -26.16
N GLN A 129 9.60 21.60 -27.28
CA GLN A 129 8.80 22.79 -27.51
C GLN A 129 7.65 22.51 -28.50
N ARG A 130 6.61 23.35 -28.48
CA ARG A 130 5.46 23.25 -29.41
C ARG A 130 5.82 23.52 -30.86
N GLU A 131 6.68 24.50 -31.10
CA GLU A 131 7.06 24.91 -32.46
C GLU A 131 7.94 23.86 -33.12
N LEU A 132 7.67 23.62 -34.42
CA LEU A 132 8.50 22.76 -35.26
C LEU A 132 9.88 23.40 -35.44
N ARG A 133 10.90 22.80 -34.84
CA ARG A 133 12.26 23.31 -34.86
C ARG A 133 13.24 22.15 -34.76
N GLN A 134 14.27 22.18 -35.59
CA GLN A 134 15.45 21.35 -35.39
C GLN A 134 16.48 22.17 -34.62
N TYR A 135 17.02 21.62 -33.54
CA TYR A 135 18.05 22.30 -32.76
C TYR A 135 19.35 22.32 -33.56
N ASP A 136 20.12 23.40 -33.48
CA ASP A 136 21.38 23.48 -34.20
C ASP A 136 22.50 22.69 -33.50
N GLU A 137 23.65 22.54 -34.17
CA GLU A 137 24.80 21.80 -33.65
C GLU A 137 25.36 22.39 -32.35
N SER A 138 25.22 23.71 -32.15
CA SER A 138 25.69 24.40 -30.95
C SER A 138 24.78 24.11 -29.74
N GLU A 139 23.47 24.04 -29.96
CA GLU A 139 22.46 23.65 -28.98
C GLU A 139 22.59 22.18 -28.59
N GLU A 140 22.78 21.32 -29.58
CA GLU A 140 23.03 19.89 -29.36
C GLU A 140 24.31 19.67 -28.56
N SER A 141 25.42 20.28 -28.99
CA SER A 141 26.72 20.20 -28.30
C SER A 141 26.63 20.73 -26.87
N PHE A 142 25.88 21.81 -26.64
CA PHE A 142 25.64 22.36 -25.32
C PHE A 142 24.92 21.35 -24.41
N LEU A 143 23.85 20.73 -24.89
CA LEU A 143 23.07 19.76 -24.10
C LEU A 143 23.86 18.47 -23.84
N VAL A 144 24.61 17.96 -24.83
CA VAL A 144 25.52 16.80 -24.67
C VAL A 144 26.60 17.08 -23.64
N THR A 145 27.20 18.27 -23.67
CA THR A 145 28.23 18.65 -22.71
C THR A 145 27.66 18.73 -21.29
N LEU A 146 26.47 19.31 -21.13
CA LEU A 146 25.77 19.33 -19.84
C LEU A 146 25.45 17.93 -19.35
N ALA A 147 24.91 17.04 -20.21
CA ALA A 147 24.63 15.66 -19.85
C ALA A 147 25.89 14.93 -19.38
N THR A 148 27.03 15.17 -20.02
CA THR A 148 28.33 14.59 -19.64
C THR A 148 28.81 15.10 -18.27
N GLN A 149 28.69 16.41 -18.02
CA GLN A 149 29.08 16.99 -16.73
C GLN A 149 28.14 16.57 -15.60
N MET A 150 26.84 16.45 -15.90
CA MET A 150 25.86 15.87 -14.99
C MET A 150 26.18 14.44 -14.64
N ALA A 151 26.58 13.63 -15.62
CA ALA A 151 26.97 12.25 -15.40
C ALA A 151 28.16 12.14 -14.43
N ALA A 152 29.07 13.12 -14.41
CA ALA A 152 30.17 13.16 -13.46
C ALA A 152 29.71 13.43 -12.01
N ILE A 153 28.70 14.28 -11.84
CA ILE A 153 28.12 14.64 -10.52
C ILE A 153 27.21 13.53 -9.99
N LEU A 154 26.48 12.86 -10.89
CA LEU A 154 25.60 11.73 -10.58
C LEU A 154 26.41 10.48 -10.25
N SER A 155 26.69 10.22 -8.97
CA SER A 155 27.24 8.92 -8.57
C SER A 155 26.15 7.83 -8.62
N GLN A 156 26.53 6.62 -9.03
CA GLN A 156 25.63 5.46 -9.06
C GLN A 156 24.94 5.21 -7.71
N SER A 157 25.62 5.48 -6.60
CA SER A 157 25.09 5.34 -5.24
C SER A 157 23.94 6.33 -4.95
N GLN A 158 24.06 7.59 -5.38
CA GLN A 158 23.00 8.60 -5.19
C GLN A 158 21.78 8.30 -6.04
N VAL A 159 21.99 7.86 -7.29
CA VAL A 159 20.92 7.44 -8.21
C VAL A 159 20.17 6.22 -7.64
N THR A 160 20.90 5.24 -7.11
CA THR A 160 20.31 4.05 -6.48
C THR A 160 19.51 4.39 -5.21
N ALA A 161 20.04 5.28 -4.36
CA ALA A 161 19.34 5.75 -3.16
C ALA A 161 18.03 6.47 -3.49
N LEU A 162 18.00 7.26 -4.56
CA LEU A 162 16.78 7.89 -5.06
C LEU A 162 15.74 6.86 -5.50
N PHE A 163 16.15 5.81 -6.23
CA PHE A 163 15.24 4.76 -6.64
C PHE A 163 14.62 4.00 -5.47
N GLY A 164 15.26 3.96 -4.29
CA GLY A 164 14.66 3.39 -3.08
C GLY A 164 13.26 3.96 -2.76
N GLN A 165 13.00 5.23 -3.09
CA GLN A 165 11.70 5.88 -2.90
C GLN A 165 10.68 5.57 -4.00
N TYR A 166 11.15 5.16 -5.19
CA TYR A 166 10.33 4.92 -6.38
C TYR A 166 10.10 3.43 -6.67
N ARG A 167 10.97 2.58 -6.13
CA ARG A 167 10.85 1.13 -6.22
C ARG A 167 9.67 0.71 -5.35
N GLN A 168 8.49 0.54 -5.96
CA GLN A 168 7.36 -0.18 -5.33
C GLN A 168 7.90 -1.44 -4.66
N THR A 169 7.85 -1.52 -3.33
CA THR A 169 8.46 -2.61 -2.59
C THR A 169 7.88 -3.93 -3.08
N ARG A 170 8.69 -4.74 -3.78
CA ARG A 170 8.26 -6.09 -4.20
C ARG A 170 8.49 -7.00 -3.00
N ILE A 171 7.43 -7.20 -2.24
CA ILE A 171 7.41 -8.13 -1.13
C ILE A 171 7.12 -9.52 -1.71
N ARG A 172 7.98 -10.50 -1.42
CA ARG A 172 7.72 -11.90 -1.73
C ARG A 172 6.95 -12.48 -0.55
N ALA A 173 5.81 -13.08 -0.82
CA ALA A 173 4.96 -13.74 0.16
C ALA A 173 4.58 -15.13 -0.35
N LEU A 174 4.11 -15.99 0.54
CA LEU A 174 3.64 -17.34 0.24
C LEU A 174 2.21 -17.27 -0.37
N PRO A 175 1.96 -17.90 -1.52
CA PRO A 175 0.61 -17.92 -2.09
C PRO A 175 -0.28 -18.92 -1.33
N ALA A 176 -1.36 -18.41 -0.72
CA ALA A 176 -2.36 -19.26 -0.07
C ALA A 176 -3.56 -19.58 -0.97
N ALA A 177 -3.95 -18.64 -1.84
CA ALA A 177 -4.99 -18.85 -2.83
C ALA A 177 -4.59 -18.21 -4.17
N PRO A 178 -4.66 -18.94 -5.30
CA PRO A 178 -4.18 -18.44 -6.58
C PRO A 178 -5.07 -17.32 -7.14
N GLY A 179 -4.47 -16.46 -7.95
CA GLY A 179 -5.15 -15.41 -8.70
C GLY A 179 -4.41 -14.07 -8.63
N VAL A 180 -4.89 -13.09 -9.39
CA VAL A 180 -4.32 -11.74 -9.43
C VAL A 180 -5.44 -10.74 -9.17
N ALA A 181 -5.24 -9.88 -8.17
CA ALA A 181 -6.16 -8.81 -7.82
C ALA A 181 -5.43 -7.48 -7.72
N ILE A 182 -6.13 -6.40 -8.10
CA ILE A 182 -5.66 -5.03 -7.97
C ILE A 182 -6.79 -4.21 -7.35
N ALA A 183 -6.58 -3.73 -6.13
CA ALA A 183 -7.42 -2.75 -5.45
C ALA A 183 -6.58 -2.02 -4.38
N THR A 184 -7.17 -1.03 -3.72
CA THR A 184 -6.52 -0.35 -2.58
C THR A 184 -6.47 -1.28 -1.38
N GLY A 185 -5.33 -1.29 -0.68
CA GLY A 185 -5.22 -1.97 0.61
C GLY A 185 -6.07 -1.28 1.67
N TRP A 186 -6.84 -2.05 2.42
CA TRP A 186 -7.66 -1.58 3.53
C TRP A 186 -7.39 -2.48 4.74
N GLN A 187 -7.18 -1.86 5.89
CA GLN A 187 -6.96 -2.53 7.17
C GLN A 187 -8.12 -2.18 8.10
N ASP A 188 -8.65 -3.19 8.78
CA ASP A 188 -9.63 -2.95 9.81
C ASP A 188 -8.94 -2.37 11.05
N ALA A 189 -9.33 -1.13 11.40
CA ALA A 189 -8.87 -0.44 12.61
C ALA A 189 -10.03 -0.19 13.59
N THR A 190 -11.19 -0.80 13.35
CA THR A 190 -12.40 -0.58 14.13
C THR A 190 -12.55 -1.53 15.32
N MET A 191 -11.76 -2.61 15.37
CA MET A 191 -11.79 -3.54 16.49
C MET A 191 -10.98 -3.03 17.68
N PRO A 192 -11.59 -2.85 18.87
CA PRO A 192 -10.86 -2.48 20.07
C PRO A 192 -9.93 -3.61 20.52
N LEU A 193 -8.70 -3.24 20.89
CA LEU A 193 -7.71 -4.18 21.43
C LEU A 193 -7.93 -4.37 22.93
N MET A 194 -7.98 -5.62 23.40
CA MET A 194 -8.10 -5.91 24.85
C MET A 194 -6.98 -5.25 25.69
N GLU A 195 -5.80 -5.07 25.12
CA GLU A 195 -4.66 -4.39 25.77
C GLU A 195 -4.96 -2.92 26.10
N GLN A 196 -5.85 -2.27 25.34
CA GLN A 196 -6.23 -0.87 25.51
C GLN A 196 -7.36 -0.67 26.53
N VAL A 197 -7.93 -1.76 27.07
CA VAL A 197 -8.94 -1.70 28.12
C VAL A 197 -8.26 -1.66 29.48
N TYR A 198 -8.46 -0.56 30.20
CA TYR A 198 -7.88 -0.31 31.53
C TYR A 198 -8.88 -0.60 32.64
N GLU A 199 -8.36 -0.82 33.85
CA GLU A 199 -9.20 -0.96 35.04
C GLU A 199 -9.98 0.33 35.29
N ALA A 200 -11.30 0.20 35.35
CA ALA A 200 -12.22 1.30 35.54
C ALA A 200 -13.39 0.88 36.42
N SER A 201 -13.88 1.83 37.22
CA SER A 201 -15.00 1.62 38.13
C SER A 201 -16.19 2.49 37.73
N THR A 202 -17.40 1.95 37.91
CA THR A 202 -18.66 2.65 37.68
C THR A 202 -19.41 2.87 38.99
N LEU A 203 -20.24 3.92 39.03
CA LEU A 203 -21.22 4.14 40.09
C LEU A 203 -22.60 3.56 39.74
N ASP A 204 -22.85 3.31 38.45
CA ASP A 204 -24.12 2.78 37.95
C ASP A 204 -23.92 1.37 37.42
N THR A 205 -23.93 0.40 38.34
CA THR A 205 -23.82 -1.02 38.00
C THR A 205 -25.03 -1.54 37.23
N SER A 206 -26.18 -0.86 37.33
CA SER A 206 -27.40 -1.26 36.63
C SER A 206 -27.31 -0.94 35.14
N LEU A 207 -26.80 0.24 34.78
CA LEU A 207 -26.55 0.65 33.40
C LEU A 207 -25.49 -0.26 32.75
N GLU A 208 -24.37 -0.51 33.44
CA GLU A 208 -23.32 -1.40 32.91
C GLU A 208 -23.81 -2.83 32.69
N ARG A 209 -24.71 -3.32 33.56
CA ARG A 209 -25.35 -4.63 33.39
C ARG A 209 -26.26 -4.67 32.17
N GLU A 210 -27.00 -3.60 31.91
CA GLU A 210 -27.84 -3.47 30.71
C GLU A 210 -26.99 -3.41 29.43
N ARG A 211 -25.95 -2.55 29.40
CA ARG A 211 -24.97 -2.45 28.29
C ARG A 211 -24.35 -3.82 27.98
N LEU A 212 -23.87 -4.52 29.01
CA LEU A 212 -23.29 -5.85 28.86
C LEU A 212 -24.30 -6.89 28.35
N THR A 213 -25.56 -6.81 28.79
CA THR A 213 -26.61 -7.72 28.33
C THR A 213 -26.90 -7.49 26.84
N GLY A 214 -27.02 -6.23 26.42
CA GLY A 214 -27.18 -5.86 25.01
C GLY A 214 -26.02 -6.37 24.15
N ALA A 215 -24.78 -6.09 24.56
CA ALA A 215 -23.59 -6.54 23.82
C ALA A 215 -23.50 -8.07 23.70
N LEU A 216 -23.84 -8.82 24.75
CA LEU A 216 -23.89 -10.29 24.72
C LEU A 216 -24.94 -10.81 23.74
N GLU A 217 -26.12 -10.19 23.69
CA GLU A 217 -27.19 -10.58 22.78
C GLU A 217 -26.87 -10.25 21.33
N GLU A 218 -26.31 -9.07 21.07
CA GLU A 218 -25.89 -8.64 19.73
C GLU A 218 -24.78 -9.55 19.19
N ALA A 219 -23.73 -9.80 19.99
CA ALA A 219 -22.66 -10.72 19.63
C ALA A 219 -23.18 -12.15 19.39
N ALA A 220 -24.05 -12.67 20.27
CA ALA A 220 -24.58 -14.03 20.12
C ALA A 220 -25.47 -14.17 18.86
N ASN A 221 -26.27 -13.15 18.56
CA ASN A 221 -27.11 -13.10 17.35
C ASN A 221 -26.26 -12.99 16.08
N GLU A 222 -25.17 -12.24 16.13
CA GLU A 222 -24.22 -12.12 15.04
C GLU A 222 -23.56 -13.47 14.69
N PHE A 223 -22.99 -14.16 15.68
CA PHE A 223 -22.40 -15.49 15.44
C PHE A 223 -23.43 -16.50 14.92
N ARG A 224 -24.69 -16.40 15.38
CA ARG A 224 -25.78 -17.22 14.84
C ARG A 224 -26.07 -16.90 13.37
N ARG A 225 -25.97 -15.63 12.94
CA ARG A 225 -26.08 -15.25 11.52
C ARG A 225 -24.91 -15.81 10.70
N TYR A 226 -23.69 -15.72 11.23
CA TYR A 226 -22.50 -16.29 10.57
C TYR A 226 -22.62 -17.79 10.38
N SER A 227 -22.96 -18.53 11.43
CA SER A 227 -23.22 -19.98 11.35
C SER A 227 -24.21 -20.33 10.23
N LYS A 228 -25.39 -19.69 10.22
CA LYS A 228 -26.41 -19.93 9.19
C LYS A 228 -25.91 -19.67 7.76
N ARG A 229 -25.15 -18.59 7.56
CA ARG A 229 -24.61 -18.25 6.23
C ARG A 229 -23.58 -19.27 5.76
N PHE A 230 -22.68 -19.73 6.64
CA PHE A 230 -21.68 -20.74 6.29
C PHE A 230 -22.26 -22.15 6.14
N ALA A 231 -23.31 -22.48 6.88
CA ALA A 231 -24.06 -23.72 6.71
C ALA A 231 -24.68 -23.82 5.30
N ALA A 232 -25.14 -22.69 4.75
CA ALA A 232 -25.68 -22.63 3.39
C ALA A 232 -24.60 -22.78 2.30
N GLY A 233 -23.37 -22.33 2.56
CA GLY A 233 -22.23 -22.37 1.64
C GLY A 233 -21.42 -23.67 1.62
N ALA A 234 -21.97 -24.77 2.14
CA ALA A 234 -21.34 -26.10 2.24
C ALA A 234 -20.10 -26.21 3.17
N GLN A 235 -19.86 -25.23 4.05
CA GLN A 235 -18.77 -25.25 5.04
C GLN A 235 -19.29 -25.62 6.44
N LYS A 236 -19.67 -26.91 6.61
CA LYS A 236 -20.30 -27.41 7.85
C LYS A 236 -19.42 -27.32 9.09
N GLU A 237 -18.11 -27.52 8.93
CA GLU A 237 -17.14 -27.45 10.04
C GLU A 237 -17.03 -26.02 10.59
N THR A 238 -16.95 -25.02 9.71
CA THR A 238 -16.91 -23.61 10.10
C THR A 238 -18.21 -23.14 10.74
N ALA A 239 -19.36 -23.60 10.22
CA ALA A 239 -20.65 -23.30 10.85
C ALA A 239 -20.73 -23.84 12.29
N ALA A 240 -20.21 -25.05 12.53
CA ALA A 240 -20.18 -25.64 13.87
C ALA A 240 -19.30 -24.84 14.86
N ILE A 241 -18.23 -24.19 14.38
CA ILE A 241 -17.39 -23.31 15.20
C ILE A 241 -18.19 -22.08 15.66
N PHE A 242 -18.92 -21.43 14.74
CA PHE A 242 -19.74 -20.27 15.08
C PHE A 242 -20.94 -20.62 15.96
N ASP A 243 -21.54 -21.80 15.79
CA ASP A 243 -22.58 -22.30 16.69
C ASP A 243 -22.04 -22.49 18.11
N LEU A 244 -20.84 -23.04 18.25
CA LEU A 244 -20.18 -23.17 19.55
C LEU A 244 -19.97 -21.80 20.20
N TYR A 245 -19.50 -20.80 19.45
CA TYR A 245 -19.32 -19.44 19.96
C TYR A 245 -20.64 -18.81 20.42
N SER A 246 -21.72 -18.97 19.66
CA SER A 246 -23.05 -18.48 20.05
C SER A 246 -23.54 -19.14 21.34
N HIS A 247 -23.30 -20.46 21.51
CA HIS A 247 -23.63 -21.17 22.75
C HIS A 247 -22.78 -20.71 23.93
N LEU A 248 -21.48 -20.47 23.72
CA LEU A 248 -20.57 -20.03 24.78
C LEU A 248 -20.94 -18.63 25.31
N LEU A 249 -21.33 -17.70 24.43
CA LEU A 249 -21.85 -16.37 24.83
C LEU A 249 -23.22 -16.45 25.52
N SER A 250 -23.97 -17.52 25.26
CA SER A 250 -25.25 -17.81 25.91
C SER A 250 -25.10 -18.61 27.21
N ASP A 251 -23.87 -19.03 27.56
CA ASP A 251 -23.61 -19.85 28.74
C ASP A 251 -23.89 -19.06 30.02
N ALA A 252 -24.72 -19.65 30.89
CA ALA A 252 -25.11 -19.05 32.16
C ALA A 252 -23.93 -18.80 33.11
N ARG A 253 -22.87 -19.63 33.04
CA ARG A 253 -21.66 -19.47 33.85
C ARG A 253 -20.87 -18.23 33.43
N LEU A 254 -20.64 -18.04 32.13
CA LEU A 254 -19.92 -16.88 31.61
C LEU A 254 -20.65 -15.58 31.98
N ARG A 255 -21.96 -15.54 31.73
CA ARG A 255 -22.81 -14.39 32.08
C ARG A 255 -22.77 -14.08 33.57
N ARG A 256 -22.87 -15.10 34.42
CA ARG A 256 -22.81 -14.94 35.87
C ARG A 256 -21.46 -14.40 36.36
N GLU A 257 -20.34 -14.88 35.80
CA GLU A 257 -19.01 -14.38 36.19
C GLU A 257 -18.80 -12.93 35.73
N LEU A 258 -19.28 -12.55 34.54
CA LEU A 258 -19.24 -11.17 34.05
C LEU A 258 -20.09 -10.24 34.93
N PHE A 259 -21.35 -10.60 35.20
CA PHE A 259 -22.22 -9.81 36.06
C PHE A 259 -21.69 -9.69 37.49
N ALA A 260 -21.05 -10.74 38.02
CA ALA A 260 -20.45 -10.67 39.35
C ALA A 260 -19.27 -9.67 39.44
N GLU A 261 -18.56 -9.40 38.33
CA GLU A 261 -17.54 -8.35 38.31
C GLU A 261 -18.15 -6.95 38.17
N VAL A 262 -19.19 -6.80 37.36
CA VAL A 262 -19.95 -5.54 37.26
C VAL A 262 -20.63 -5.18 38.59
N ASP A 263 -21.20 -6.17 39.28
CA ASP A 263 -21.82 -6.00 40.61
C ASP A 263 -20.80 -5.57 41.68
N LYS A 264 -19.49 -5.78 41.48
CA LYS A 264 -18.40 -5.24 42.34
C LYS A 264 -18.05 -3.78 42.02
N GLY A 265 -18.70 -3.18 41.02
CA GLY A 265 -18.45 -1.81 40.58
C GLY A 265 -17.49 -1.69 39.39
N ALA A 266 -17.17 -2.78 38.68
CA ALA A 266 -16.38 -2.71 37.46
C ALA A 266 -17.21 -2.21 36.27
N VAL A 267 -16.58 -1.46 35.37
CA VAL A 267 -17.13 -1.11 34.06
C VAL A 267 -17.22 -2.37 33.17
N ALA A 268 -18.22 -2.45 32.28
CA ALA A 268 -18.50 -3.65 31.47
C ALA A 268 -17.30 -4.09 30.62
N GLU A 269 -16.59 -3.15 30.00
CA GLU A 269 -15.41 -3.37 29.19
C GLU A 269 -14.29 -4.05 30.00
N TRP A 270 -14.05 -3.57 31.23
CA TRP A 270 -13.06 -4.16 32.14
C TRP A 270 -13.49 -5.55 32.62
N ALA A 271 -14.77 -5.72 32.95
CA ALA A 271 -15.32 -7.02 33.33
C ALA A 271 -15.15 -8.06 32.22
N VAL A 272 -15.41 -7.68 30.96
CA VAL A 272 -15.19 -8.53 29.79
C VAL A 272 -13.73 -8.93 29.67
N LYS A 273 -12.79 -7.96 29.67
CA LYS A 273 -11.35 -8.25 29.58
C LYS A 273 -10.92 -9.25 30.67
N LYS A 274 -11.22 -8.91 31.93
CA LYS A 274 -10.78 -9.69 33.10
C LYS A 274 -11.30 -11.13 33.08
N ILE A 275 -12.59 -11.31 32.77
CA ILE A 275 -13.18 -12.65 32.71
C ILE A 275 -12.68 -13.42 31.49
N ILE A 276 -12.64 -12.82 30.31
CA ILE A 276 -12.17 -13.51 29.10
C ILE A 276 -10.69 -13.92 29.23
N GLU A 277 -9.82 -13.07 29.77
CA GLU A 277 -8.41 -13.41 30.03
C GLU A 277 -8.31 -14.57 31.03
N LYS A 278 -9.07 -14.53 32.14
CA LYS A 278 -9.11 -15.61 33.13
C LYS A 278 -9.51 -16.95 32.49
N PHE A 279 -10.54 -16.97 31.64
CA PHE A 279 -10.94 -18.21 30.95
C PHE A 279 -9.87 -18.62 29.93
N ALA A 280 -9.35 -17.70 29.12
CA ALA A 280 -8.31 -18.00 28.14
C ALA A 280 -7.05 -18.59 28.77
N GLU A 281 -6.64 -18.10 29.95
CA GLU A 281 -5.51 -18.66 30.71
C GLU A 281 -5.79 -20.07 31.22
N GLN A 282 -7.00 -20.35 31.71
CA GLN A 282 -7.40 -21.70 32.12
C GLN A 282 -7.34 -22.69 30.95
N PHE A 283 -7.77 -22.29 29.76
CA PHE A 283 -7.69 -23.11 28.57
C PHE A 283 -6.24 -23.28 28.07
N ALA A 284 -5.43 -22.22 28.13
CA ALA A 284 -4.02 -22.27 27.72
C ALA A 284 -3.15 -23.14 28.64
N ALA A 285 -3.51 -23.27 29.91
CA ALA A 285 -2.83 -24.13 30.89
C ALA A 285 -3.06 -25.63 30.66
N LEU A 286 -4.05 -26.01 29.83
CA LEU A 286 -4.31 -27.41 29.49
C LEU A 286 -3.26 -27.94 28.51
N THR A 287 -2.92 -29.22 28.62
CA THR A 287 -1.88 -29.87 27.82
C THR A 287 -2.32 -30.18 26.38
N ASP A 288 -3.62 -30.21 26.10
CA ASP A 288 -4.17 -30.52 24.78
C ASP A 288 -4.03 -29.32 23.82
N ASN A 289 -3.38 -29.53 22.68
CA ASN A 289 -3.20 -28.51 21.65
C ASN A 289 -4.54 -27.99 21.10
N TYR A 290 -5.57 -28.84 21.03
CA TYR A 290 -6.90 -28.41 20.60
C TYR A 290 -7.51 -27.41 21.58
N LEU A 291 -7.31 -27.60 22.89
CA LEU A 291 -7.80 -26.69 23.94
C LEU A 291 -6.97 -25.40 24.01
N LYS A 292 -5.69 -25.45 23.65
CA LYS A 292 -4.87 -24.23 23.52
C LYS A 292 -5.33 -23.34 22.38
N GLU A 293 -5.70 -23.90 21.23
CA GLU A 293 -6.30 -23.12 20.13
C GLU A 293 -7.61 -22.43 20.57
N ARG A 294 -8.41 -23.08 21.42
CA ARG A 294 -9.62 -22.49 22.02
C ARG A 294 -9.37 -21.28 22.91
N ALA A 295 -8.16 -21.13 23.48
CA ALA A 295 -7.81 -19.93 24.23
C ALA A 295 -7.74 -18.68 23.31
N GLY A 296 -7.30 -18.85 22.05
CA GLY A 296 -7.31 -17.78 21.04
C GLY A 296 -8.72 -17.40 20.63
N ASP A 297 -9.59 -18.40 20.45
CA ASP A 297 -11.01 -18.19 20.16
C ASP A 297 -11.70 -17.35 21.23
N LEU A 298 -11.46 -17.64 22.51
CA LEU A 298 -11.99 -16.88 23.64
C LEU A 298 -11.57 -15.40 23.59
N ARG A 299 -10.31 -15.12 23.26
CA ARG A 299 -9.82 -13.74 23.10
C ARG A 299 -10.52 -13.02 21.95
N THR A 300 -10.77 -13.72 20.85
CA THR A 300 -11.51 -13.19 19.70
C THR A 300 -12.95 -12.85 20.10
N LEU A 301 -13.60 -13.68 20.92
CA LEU A 301 -14.93 -13.38 21.47
C LEU A 301 -14.90 -12.17 22.39
N GLY A 302 -13.88 -12.03 23.23
CA GLY A 302 -13.69 -10.85 24.08
C GLY A 302 -13.58 -9.56 23.27
N GLN A 303 -12.75 -9.55 22.22
CA GLN A 303 -12.64 -8.41 21.30
C GLN A 303 -13.99 -8.06 20.64
N ARG A 304 -14.78 -9.07 20.26
CA ARG A 304 -16.10 -8.83 19.67
C ARG A 304 -17.11 -8.27 20.68
N LEU A 305 -17.07 -8.73 21.93
CA LEU A 305 -17.90 -8.15 22.99
C LEU A 305 -17.51 -6.68 23.26
N LEU A 306 -16.22 -6.37 23.26
CA LEU A 306 -15.75 -4.98 23.39
C LEU A 306 -16.22 -4.10 22.24
N PHE A 307 -16.25 -4.63 21.01
CA PHE A 307 -16.80 -3.90 19.86
C PHE A 307 -18.28 -3.53 20.06
N HIS A 308 -19.10 -4.46 20.55
CA HIS A 308 -20.52 -4.20 20.82
C HIS A 308 -20.77 -3.37 22.09
N LEU A 309 -19.77 -3.24 22.97
CA LEU A 309 -19.83 -2.32 24.11
C LEU A 309 -19.43 -0.89 23.74
N ASP A 310 -18.74 -0.70 22.61
CA ASP A 310 -18.29 0.61 22.18
C ASP A 310 -19.44 1.41 21.52
N ASP A 311 -20.08 2.25 22.33
CA ASP A 311 -21.17 3.14 21.91
C ASP A 311 -20.73 4.18 20.85
N SER A 312 -19.41 4.36 20.62
CA SER A 312 -18.88 5.28 19.62
C SER A 312 -18.83 4.71 18.20
N VAL A 313 -18.89 3.38 18.06
CA VAL A 313 -18.88 2.69 16.76
C VAL A 313 -20.30 2.62 16.20
N GLN A 314 -20.92 3.77 15.98
CA GLN A 314 -22.21 3.86 15.30
C GLN A 314 -22.03 3.91 13.78
N GLY A 315 -22.10 2.76 13.13
CA GLY A 315 -22.31 2.66 11.69
C GLY A 315 -21.95 1.29 11.13
N PRO A 316 -22.65 0.79 10.10
CA PRO A 316 -22.16 -0.34 9.33
C PRO A 316 -20.76 0.01 8.84
N ASN A 317 -19.77 -0.85 9.09
CA ASN A 317 -18.40 -0.69 8.58
C ASN A 317 -18.49 -0.15 7.15
N ALA A 318 -17.95 1.06 6.92
CA ALA A 318 -18.01 1.71 5.63
C ALA A 318 -16.99 1.00 4.70
N TRP A 319 -17.34 -0.22 4.30
CA TRP A 319 -16.52 -1.04 3.44
C TRP A 319 -16.33 -0.32 2.11
N PRO A 320 -15.08 -0.15 1.64
CA PRO A 320 -14.83 0.38 0.31
C PRO A 320 -15.56 -0.45 -0.75
N GLU A 321 -15.90 0.17 -1.89
CA GLU A 321 -16.58 -0.54 -2.99
C GLU A 321 -15.80 -1.76 -3.49
N ARG A 322 -14.45 -1.66 -3.48
CA ARG A 322 -13.55 -2.76 -3.82
C ARG A 322 -12.20 -2.59 -3.13
N PHE A 323 -11.74 -3.59 -2.38
CA PHE A 323 -10.50 -3.48 -1.60
C PHE A 323 -9.73 -4.80 -1.49
N ILE A 324 -8.44 -4.69 -1.14
CA ILE A 324 -7.62 -5.80 -0.67
C ILE A 324 -7.54 -5.69 0.85
N LEU A 325 -7.96 -6.73 1.58
CA LEU A 325 -7.79 -6.77 3.04
C LEU A 325 -6.31 -6.91 3.37
N VAL A 326 -5.81 -6.07 4.28
CA VAL A 326 -4.47 -6.16 4.85
C VAL A 326 -4.63 -6.35 6.35
N ALA A 327 -4.15 -7.48 6.88
CA ALA A 327 -4.23 -7.80 8.30
C ALA A 327 -2.96 -8.50 8.79
N ASP A 328 -2.72 -8.47 10.10
CA ASP A 328 -1.61 -9.25 10.67
C ASP A 328 -1.92 -10.75 10.61
N GLU A 329 -3.12 -11.16 10.99
CA GLU A 329 -3.56 -12.56 10.95
C GLU A 329 -4.95 -12.67 10.32
N LEU A 330 -5.22 -13.80 9.66
CA LEU A 330 -6.53 -14.08 9.09
C LEU A 330 -7.28 -15.09 9.94
N SER A 331 -8.41 -14.67 10.51
CA SER A 331 -9.31 -15.53 11.27
C SER A 331 -10.59 -15.85 10.50
N ALA A 332 -11.26 -16.95 10.87
CA ALA A 332 -12.56 -17.29 10.29
C ALA A 332 -13.64 -16.25 10.62
N THR A 333 -13.55 -15.62 11.79
CA THR A 333 -14.45 -14.55 12.24
C THR A 333 -14.30 -13.33 11.33
N THR A 334 -13.07 -12.85 11.10
CA THR A 334 -12.83 -11.71 10.19
C THR A 334 -13.36 -11.99 8.79
N LEU A 335 -13.11 -13.18 8.23
CA LEU A 335 -13.67 -13.57 6.93
C LEU A 335 -15.20 -13.62 6.89
N ALA A 336 -15.85 -13.88 8.04
CA ALA A 336 -17.29 -13.84 8.16
C ALA A 336 -17.83 -12.41 8.09
N GLU A 337 -17.12 -11.42 8.61
CA GLU A 337 -17.62 -10.04 8.61
C GLU A 337 -17.55 -9.39 7.22
N LEU A 338 -16.60 -9.85 6.39
CA LEU A 338 -16.28 -9.22 5.12
C LEU A 338 -17.40 -9.36 4.06
N PRO A 339 -17.72 -8.27 3.34
CA PRO A 339 -18.56 -8.33 2.15
C PRO A 339 -17.77 -9.00 1.01
N GLN A 340 -18.10 -10.27 0.73
CA GLN A 340 -17.41 -11.08 -0.30
C GLN A 340 -17.52 -10.48 -1.71
N ASP A 341 -18.58 -9.73 -1.98
CA ASP A 341 -18.81 -9.01 -3.24
C ASP A 341 -17.84 -7.84 -3.46
N ARG A 342 -17.29 -7.27 -2.39
CA ARG A 342 -16.35 -6.13 -2.44
C ARG A 342 -14.89 -6.54 -2.22
N LEU A 343 -14.66 -7.71 -1.63
CA LEU A 343 -13.32 -8.20 -1.32
C LEU A 343 -12.62 -8.71 -2.59
N ALA A 344 -11.60 -7.98 -3.04
CA ALA A 344 -10.83 -8.34 -4.24
C ALA A 344 -9.66 -9.29 -3.94
N GLY A 345 -9.11 -9.26 -2.74
CA GLY A 345 -7.97 -10.08 -2.34
C GLY A 345 -7.62 -9.91 -0.86
N VAL A 346 -6.72 -10.76 -0.36
CA VAL A 346 -6.28 -10.74 1.04
C VAL A 346 -4.75 -10.82 1.12
N VAL A 347 -4.15 -10.01 1.98
CA VAL A 347 -2.73 -10.01 2.32
C VAL A 347 -2.63 -10.13 3.83
N VAL A 348 -1.96 -11.16 4.32
CA VAL A 348 -1.70 -11.32 5.76
C VAL A 348 -0.24 -11.53 6.08
N ARG A 349 0.21 -10.96 7.19
CA ARG A 349 1.61 -11.04 7.62
C ARG A 349 1.93 -12.40 8.23
N ASP A 350 1.06 -12.87 9.12
CA ASP A 350 1.21 -14.10 9.88
C ASP A 350 0.10 -15.07 9.45
N GLY A 351 0.49 -16.29 9.05
CA GLY A 351 -0.46 -17.31 8.62
C GLY A 351 0.18 -18.49 7.92
N ALA A 352 -0.17 -19.71 8.34
CA ALA A 352 0.20 -20.91 7.62
C ALA A 352 -0.74 -21.14 6.43
N ALA A 353 -0.22 -21.61 5.30
CA ALA A 353 -1.01 -21.92 4.09
C ALA A 353 -2.12 -22.98 4.32
N ASN A 354 -2.04 -23.72 5.42
CA ASN A 354 -3.01 -24.74 5.83
C ASN A 354 -3.93 -24.30 6.98
N SER A 355 -3.93 -23.02 7.35
CA SER A 355 -4.84 -22.52 8.39
C SER A 355 -6.30 -22.64 7.92
N HIS A 356 -7.24 -22.78 8.87
CA HIS A 356 -8.67 -22.81 8.56
C HIS A 356 -9.11 -21.61 7.71
N ALA A 357 -8.56 -20.43 8.00
CA ALA A 357 -8.80 -19.24 7.20
C ALA A 357 -8.21 -19.33 5.79
N ALA A 358 -7.00 -19.86 5.61
CA ALA A 358 -6.41 -20.07 4.28
C ALA A 358 -7.24 -21.02 3.41
N ILE A 359 -7.76 -22.10 4.02
CA ILE A 359 -8.65 -23.06 3.36
C ILE A 359 -9.95 -22.36 2.94
N MET A 360 -10.52 -21.52 3.81
CA MET A 360 -11.74 -20.77 3.51
C MET A 360 -11.55 -19.80 2.34
N VAL A 361 -10.50 -18.98 2.34
CA VAL A 361 -10.31 -18.00 1.25
C VAL A 361 -10.03 -18.68 -0.09
N ARG A 362 -9.35 -19.85 -0.05
CA ARG A 362 -9.17 -20.69 -1.23
C ARG A 362 -10.51 -21.24 -1.75
N ALA A 363 -11.39 -21.71 -0.86
CA ALA A 363 -12.72 -22.17 -1.25
C ALA A 363 -13.59 -21.05 -1.83
N LEU A 364 -13.39 -19.81 -1.39
CA LEU A 364 -14.05 -18.61 -1.93
C LEU A 364 -13.43 -18.12 -3.25
N GLY A 365 -12.29 -18.68 -3.68
CA GLY A 365 -11.62 -18.28 -4.91
C GLY A 365 -11.01 -16.87 -4.87
N ILE A 366 -10.76 -16.33 -3.68
CA ILE A 366 -10.24 -14.97 -3.49
C ILE A 366 -8.71 -15.02 -3.47
N PRO A 367 -7.99 -14.25 -4.31
CA PRO A 367 -6.53 -14.24 -4.34
C PRO A 367 -5.94 -13.87 -2.98
N THR A 368 -5.03 -14.70 -2.46
CA THR A 368 -4.48 -14.53 -1.10
C THR A 368 -3.00 -14.82 -1.01
N VAL A 369 -2.26 -13.93 -0.35
CA VAL A 369 -0.86 -14.12 0.01
C VAL A 369 -0.67 -14.00 1.53
N MET A 370 0.28 -14.76 2.07
CA MET A 370 0.58 -14.86 3.49
C MET A 370 2.10 -14.84 3.73
N GLY A 371 2.56 -14.41 4.90
CA GLY A 371 4.00 -14.31 5.21
C GLY A 371 4.65 -13.09 4.58
#